data_AF-B4JS52-F1
#
_entry.id   AF-B4JS52-F1
#
_cell.length_a   1.000
_cell.length_b   1.000
_cell.length_c   1.000
_cell.angle_alpha   90.00
_cell.angle_beta   90.00
_cell.angle_gamma   90.00
#
_symmetry.space_group_name_H-M   'P 1'
#
loop_
_entity.id
_entity.type
_entity.pdbx_description
1 polymer ?
#
loop_
_entity_poly.entity_id
_entity_poly.type
_entity_poly.pdbx_seq_one_letter_code
_entity_poly.pdbx_strand_id
1 'polypeptide(L)' 'MSYYSYITGFRGSRKLKIGEFTFTRNKATGAKTYWSCARAGAHKCKARVVTVEDHDVIVKCSQHNHPPY' A
#
# COMPACT_ATOMS: atom_id res chain seq x y z
N MET A 1 -0.65 1.48 -19.10
CA MET A 1 -0.26 2.23 -17.88
C MET A 1 -0.42 1.29 -16.69
N SER A 2 0.63 1.10 -15.91
CA SER A 2 0.56 0.26 -14.70
C SER A 2 -0.36 0.92 -13.67
N TYR A 3 -1.34 0.19 -13.13
CA TYR A 3 -2.31 0.70 -12.16
C TYR A 3 -1.73 0.94 -10.76
N TYR A 4 -0.46 0.55 -10.56
CA TYR A 4 0.31 0.75 -9.34
C TYR A 4 1.77 1.07 -9.65
N SER A 5 2.48 1.63 -8.67
CA SER A 5 3.92 1.87 -8.74
C SER A 5 4.57 1.73 -7.36
N TYR A 6 5.86 1.44 -7.33
CA TYR A 6 6.65 1.52 -6.11
C TYR A 6 7.33 2.88 -6.02
N ILE A 7 7.21 3.55 -4.87
CA ILE A 7 7.86 4.83 -4.62
C ILE A 7 8.74 4.73 -3.38
N THR A 8 9.80 5.53 -3.35
CA THR A 8 10.69 5.63 -2.20
C THR A 8 10.22 6.76 -1.30
N GLY A 9 9.90 6.44 -0.05
CA GLY A 9 9.59 7.45 0.96
C GLY A 9 10.84 8.24 1.35
N PHE A 10 10.64 9.41 1.95
CA PHE A 10 11.74 10.31 2.35
C PHE A 10 12.82 9.64 3.22
N ARG A 11 12.43 8.66 4.06
CA ARG A 11 13.34 7.88 4.91
C ARG A 11 13.92 6.63 4.22
N GLY A 12 13.89 6.57 2.89
CA GLY A 12 14.35 5.41 2.10
C GLY A 12 13.40 4.20 2.13
N SER A 13 12.24 4.29 2.78
CA SER A 13 11.31 3.17 2.87
C SER A 13 10.52 2.98 1.57
N ARG A 14 10.55 1.77 1.00
CA ARG A 14 9.71 1.40 -0.15
C ARG A 14 8.22 1.45 0.23
N LYS A 15 7.44 2.15 -0.58
CA LYS A 15 5.98 2.27 -0.49
C LYS A 15 5.33 1.78 -1.78
N LEU A 16 4.08 1.35 -1.68
CA LEU A 16 3.24 1.00 -2.81
C LEU A 16 2.26 2.15 -3.07
N LYS A 17 2.21 2.68 -4.28
CA LYS A 17 1.25 3.71 -4.73
C LYS A 17 0.24 3.06 -5.67
N ILE A 18 -1.05 3.23 -5.38
CA ILE A 18 -2.16 2.75 -6.23
C ILE A 18 -3.12 3.92 -6.40
N GLY A 19 -3.25 4.40 -7.63
CA GLY A 19 -3.87 5.69 -7.90
C GLY A 19 -3.23 6.78 -7.04
N GLU A 20 -4.05 7.53 -6.32
CA GLU A 20 -3.62 8.65 -5.48
C GLU A 20 -3.34 8.26 -4.01
N PHE A 21 -3.45 6.97 -3.67
CA PHE A 21 -3.23 6.49 -2.31
C PHE A 21 -1.88 5.77 -2.20
N THR A 22 -1.23 5.97 -1.05
CA THR A 22 0.03 5.30 -0.72
C THR A 22 -0.16 4.30 0.41
N PHE A 23 0.59 3.21 0.34
CA PHE A 23 0.57 2.12 1.29
C PHE A 23 1.99 1.85 1.81
N THR A 24 2.07 1.61 3.11
CA THR A 24 3.29 1.23 3.81
C THR A 24 3.31 -0.27 4.06
N ARG A 25 4.46 -0.90 3.87
CA ARG A 25 4.67 -2.32 4.14
C ARG A 25 4.45 -2.61 5.63
N ASN A 26 3.59 -3.57 5.92
CA ASN A 26 3.28 -4.06 7.25
C ASN A 26 4.12 -5.31 7.59
N LYS A 27 4.01 -6.35 6.75
CA LYS A 27 4.77 -7.60 6.90
C LYS A 27 5.03 -8.23 5.53
N ALA A 28 6.13 -8.94 5.39
CA ALA A 28 6.38 -9.84 4.27
C ALA A 28 6.48 -11.28 4.77
N THR A 29 5.84 -12.22 4.08
CA THR A 29 5.84 -13.66 4.40
C THR A 29 5.84 -14.46 3.12
N GLY A 30 6.91 -15.23 2.89
CA GLY A 30 7.11 -15.95 1.62
C GLY A 30 7.03 -14.99 0.44
N ALA A 31 6.23 -15.35 -0.56
CA ALA A 31 5.98 -14.53 -1.74
C ALA A 31 5.05 -13.33 -1.52
N LYS A 32 4.40 -13.21 -0.35
CA LYS A 32 3.37 -12.19 -0.12
C LYS A 32 3.91 -11.02 0.72
N THR A 33 3.70 -9.79 0.25
CA THR A 33 3.92 -8.58 1.04
C THR A 33 2.58 -7.92 1.35
N TYR A 34 2.32 -7.68 2.64
CA TYR A 34 1.11 -7.03 3.12
C TYR A 34 1.36 -5.54 3.30
N TRP A 35 0.45 -4.73 2.76
CA TRP A 35 0.51 -3.29 2.75
C TRP A 35 -0.74 -2.70 3.40
N SER A 36 -0.53 -1.76 4.31
CA SER A 36 -1.59 -0.96 4.94
C SER A 36 -1.53 0.45 4.39
N CYS A 37 -2.68 1.13 4.29
CA CYS A 37 -2.67 2.55 3.91
C CYS A 37 -1.69 3.35 4.78
N ALA A 38 -0.94 4.27 4.17
CA ALA A 38 0.01 5.13 4.89
C ALA A 38 -0.67 5.98 5.99
N ARG A 39 -1.99 6.17 5.88
CA ARG A 39 -2.83 6.87 6.87
C ARG A 39 -3.54 5.93 7.84
N ALA A 40 -3.21 4.64 7.88
CA ALA A 40 -3.78 3.69 8.84
C ALA A 40 -3.53 4.11 10.31
N GLY A 41 -2.34 4.67 10.62
CA GLY A 41 -2.05 5.18 11.96
C GLY A 41 -2.82 6.45 12.30
N ALA A 42 -2.80 7.44 11.40
CA ALA A 42 -3.35 8.78 11.62
C ALA A 42 -4.88 8.87 11.47
N HIS A 43 -5.45 8.20 10.47
CA HIS A 43 -6.90 8.26 10.17
C HIS A 43 -7.64 6.96 10.50
N LYS A 44 -6.97 5.98 11.12
CA LYS A 44 -7.52 4.62 11.32
C LYS A 44 -8.05 4.00 10.02
N CYS A 45 -7.45 4.37 8.89
CA CYS A 45 -7.82 3.88 7.58
C CYS A 45 -7.70 2.35 7.52
N LYS A 46 -8.72 1.70 6.96
CA LYS A 46 -8.82 0.23 6.87
C LYS A 46 -8.38 -0.32 5.51
N ALA A 47 -8.00 0.53 4.57
CA ALA A 47 -7.54 0.10 3.25
C ALA A 47 -6.26 -0.73 3.34
N ARG A 48 -6.27 -1.88 2.66
CA ARG A 48 -5.28 -2.95 2.75
C ARG A 48 -5.07 -3.61 1.40
N VAL A 49 -3.82 -3.93 1.09
CA VAL A 49 -3.41 -4.53 -0.18
C VAL A 49 -2.34 -5.58 0.09
N VAL A 50 -2.25 -6.59 -0.76
CA VAL A 50 -1.20 -7.60 -0.73
C VAL A 50 -0.53 -7.63 -2.09
N THR A 51 0.80 -7.65 -2.15
CA THR A 51 1.52 -7.98 -3.38
C THR A 51 2.02 -9.41 -3.34
N VAL A 52 2.04 -10.10 -4.49
CA VAL A 52 2.63 -11.43 -4.65
C VAL A 52 3.83 -11.31 -5.59
N GLU A 53 5.00 -11.72 -5.11
CA GLU A 53 6.29 -11.64 -5.82
C GLU A 53 6.62 -10.24 -6.38
N ASP A 54 5.98 -9.19 -5.88
CA ASP A 54 6.01 -7.81 -6.41
C ASP A 54 5.44 -7.60 -7.83
N HIS A 55 4.82 -8.63 -8.42
CA HIS A 55 4.24 -8.58 -9.76
C HIS A 55 2.71 -8.47 -9.73
N ASP A 56 2.06 -9.08 -8.74
CA ASP A 56 0.60 -9.05 -8.62
C ASP A 56 0.16 -8.25 -7.41
N VAL A 57 -0.92 -7.49 -7.56
CA VAL A 57 -1.54 -6.70 -6.49
C VAL A 57 -2.95 -7.21 -6.22
N ILE A 58 -3.20 -7.65 -5.00
CA ILE A 58 -4.49 -8.13 -4.51
C ILE A 58 -5.03 -7.11 -3.52
N VAL A 59 -6.10 -6.42 -3.89
CA VAL A 59 -6.79 -5.47 -3.00
C VAL A 59 -7.62 -6.25 -1.99
N LYS A 60 -7.33 -6.07 -0.69
CA LYS A 60 -8.11 -6.68 0.41
C LYS A 60 -9.21 -5.75 0.91
N CYS A 61 -8.94 -4.45 0.93
CA CYS A 61 -9.92 -3.42 1.26
C CYS A 61 -9.53 -2.14 0.51
N SER A 62 -10.42 -1.65 -0.36
CA SER A 62 -10.21 -0.42 -1.15
C SER A 62 -10.80 0.83 -0.49
N GLN A 63 -11.56 0.68 0.60
CA GLN A 63 -12.28 1.81 1.19
C GLN A 63 -11.35 2.68 2.03
N HIS A 64 -11.17 3.91 1.58
CA HIS A 64 -10.50 4.97 2.31
C HIS A 64 -11.53 5.84 3.02
N ASN A 65 -11.18 6.29 4.23
CA ASN A 65 -11.99 7.19 5.05
C ASN A 65 -11.35 8.59 5.14
N HIS A 66 -10.51 8.93 4.16
CA HIS A 66 -9.76 10.17 4.09
C HIS A 66 -9.48 10.51 2.62
N PRO A 67 -9.24 11.79 2.29
CA PRO A 67 -8.85 12.18 0.94
C PRO A 67 -7.43 11.67 0.60
N PRO A 68 -7.04 11.66 -0.69
CA PRO A 68 -5.66 11.37 -1.08
C PRO A 68 -4.67 12.39 -0.53
N TYR A 69 -3.41 11.96 -0.30
CA TYR A 69 -2.31 12.80 0.22
C TYR A 69 -0.97 12.42 -0.41
#